data_AF-A0A973HFR8-F1
#
_entry.id   AF-A0A973HFR8-F1
#
_cell.length_a   1.000
_cell.length_b   1.000
_cell.length_c   1.000
_cell.angle_alpha   90.00
_cell.angle_beta   90.00
_cell.angle_gamma   90.00
#
_symmetry.space_group_name_H-M   'P 1'
#
loop_
_entity.id
_entity.type
_entity.pdbx_description
1 polymer ?
#
loop_
_entity_poly.entity_id
_entity_poly.type
_entity_poly.pdbx_seq_one_letter_code
_entity_poly.pdbx_strand_id
1 'polypeptide(L)'
;MKRILQVILISAFINGCVKLPPAERAASWDDWELCQRLADYVFKGNSQWLWYSVEEMSNRELQRDSKCKTVYDSRMSALDRKSNKDRISVTFSDAMNGKSDFDSTVKE
;
A
#
# COMPACT_ATOMS: atom_id res chain seq x y z
N MET A 1 -19.34 -3.37 -50.30
CA MET A 1 -18.51 -2.19 -49.96
C MET A 1 -18.30 -2.19 -48.44
N LYS A 2 -17.04 -2.42 -48.03
CA LYS A 2 -16.57 -2.52 -46.64
C LYS A 2 -16.42 -1.12 -46.03
N ARG A 3 -17.01 -0.87 -44.86
CA ARG A 3 -16.60 0.17 -43.90
C ARG A 3 -16.15 -0.60 -42.66
N ILE A 4 -14.87 -0.92 -42.46
CA ILE A 4 -13.83 -0.07 -41.88
C ILE A 4 -14.42 0.97 -40.93
N LEU A 5 -14.36 0.74 -39.61
CA LEU A 5 -13.33 1.34 -38.75
C LEU A 5 -13.71 1.10 -37.28
N GLN A 6 -12.90 0.24 -36.65
CA GLN A 6 -12.58 0.16 -35.22
C GLN A 6 -13.36 1.09 -34.28
N VAL A 7 -14.35 0.52 -33.59
CA VAL A 7 -14.90 1.12 -32.37
C VAL A 7 -14.25 0.41 -31.19
N ILE A 8 -13.27 1.11 -30.65
CA ILE A 8 -12.83 1.05 -29.25
C ILE A 8 -12.21 -0.29 -28.88
N LEU A 9 -10.87 -0.33 -29.01
CA LEU A 9 -10.02 -0.93 -28.00
C LEU A 9 -10.57 -0.51 -26.64
N ILE A 10 -11.43 -1.35 -26.05
CA ILE A 10 -11.63 -1.36 -24.60
C ILE A 10 -10.27 -1.82 -24.11
N SER A 11 -9.50 -0.79 -23.82
CA SER A 11 -8.26 -0.77 -23.10
C SER A 11 -8.15 -2.03 -22.28
N ALA A 12 -7.10 -2.78 -22.58
CA ALA A 12 -6.57 -3.84 -21.76
C ALA A 12 -6.18 -3.26 -20.39
N PHE A 13 -7.18 -2.87 -19.59
CA PHE A 13 -7.09 -2.81 -18.14
C PHE A 13 -7.19 -4.26 -17.66
N ILE A 14 -6.23 -5.08 -18.08
CA ILE A 14 -5.80 -6.20 -17.24
C ILE A 14 -5.06 -5.51 -16.09
N ASN A 15 -5.85 -4.85 -15.23
CA ASN A 15 -5.45 -4.50 -13.89
C ASN A 15 -4.91 -5.80 -13.31
N GLY A 16 -3.59 -5.91 -13.21
CA GLY A 16 -3.01 -6.95 -12.38
C GLY A 16 -3.58 -6.72 -11.00
N CYS A 17 -4.60 -7.50 -10.61
CA CYS A 17 -5.22 -7.39 -9.31
C CYS A 17 -4.10 -7.49 -8.28
N VAL A 18 -3.81 -6.38 -7.60
CA VAL A 18 -2.90 -6.39 -6.47
C VAL A 18 -3.54 -7.34 -5.48
N LYS A 19 -2.87 -8.47 -5.22
CA LYS A 19 -3.40 -9.51 -4.34
C LYS A 19 -3.31 -9.01 -2.91
N LEU A 20 -4.30 -8.22 -2.49
CA LEU A 20 -4.55 -7.86 -1.11
C LEU A 20 -4.69 -9.14 -0.27
N PRO A 21 -4.20 -9.17 0.99
CA PRO A 21 -4.49 -10.28 1.86
C PRO A 21 -6.02 -10.40 1.99
N PRO A 22 -6.56 -11.63 2.07
CA PRO A 22 -7.97 -11.81 2.41
C PRO A 22 -8.25 -11.10 3.73
N ALA A 23 -9.37 -10.38 3.83
CA ALA A 23 -9.74 -9.64 5.05
C ALA A 23 -9.76 -10.55 6.30
N GLU A 24 -10.19 -11.81 6.14
CA GLU A 24 -10.17 -12.84 7.19
C GLU A 24 -8.76 -13.11 7.75
N ARG A 25 -7.73 -12.96 6.91
CA ARG A 25 -6.33 -13.13 7.31
C ARG A 25 -5.77 -11.91 8.01
N ALA A 26 -6.20 -10.71 7.63
CA ALA A 26 -5.80 -9.50 8.34
C ALA A 26 -6.45 -9.45 9.73
N ALA A 27 -7.72 -9.86 9.82
CA ALA A 27 -8.47 -9.97 11.07
C ALA A 27 -7.80 -10.88 12.12
N SER A 28 -7.04 -11.89 11.70
CA SER A 28 -6.37 -12.81 12.62
C SER A 28 -5.01 -12.34 13.14
N TRP A 29 -4.45 -11.26 12.59
CA TRP A 29 -3.22 -10.67 13.10
C TRP A 29 -3.51 -9.81 14.33
N ASP A 30 -2.64 -9.91 15.34
CA ASP A 30 -2.60 -8.91 16.41
C ASP A 30 -2.11 -7.57 15.88
N ASP A 31 -2.29 -6.49 16.65
CA ASP A 31 -1.99 -5.14 16.18
C ASP A 31 -0.49 -4.92 15.94
N TRP A 32 0.38 -5.60 16.69
CA TRP A 32 1.83 -5.51 16.51
C TRP A 32 2.27 -6.17 15.19
N GLU A 33 1.72 -7.35 14.89
CA GLU A 33 1.95 -8.07 13.64
C GLU A 33 1.36 -7.32 12.46
N LEU A 34 0.13 -6.79 12.61
CA LEU A 34 -0.55 -6.01 11.59
C LEU A 34 0.30 -4.80 11.18
N CYS A 35 0.76 -3.98 12.13
CA CYS A 35 1.52 -2.77 11.79
C CYS A 35 2.84 -3.06 11.06
N GLN A 36 3.50 -4.19 11.31
CA GLN A 36 4.68 -4.61 10.54
C GLN A 36 4.32 -5.07 9.13
N ARG A 37 3.26 -5.87 9.00
CA ARG A 37 2.83 -6.39 7.69
C ARG A 37 2.34 -5.27 6.79
N LEU A 38 1.63 -4.30 7.35
CA LEU A 38 1.20 -3.11 6.61
C LEU A 38 2.41 -2.29 6.13
N ALA A 39 3.44 -2.09 6.97
CA ALA A 39 4.71 -1.48 6.52
C ALA A 39 5.35 -2.25 5.36
N ASP A 40 5.42 -3.59 5.43
CA ASP A 40 5.91 -4.42 4.33
C ASP A 40 5.09 -4.26 3.03
N TYR A 41 3.78 -4.06 3.13
CA TYR A 41 2.90 -3.83 1.98
C TYR A 41 3.11 -2.44 1.37
N VAL A 42 3.13 -1.38 2.20
CA VAL A 42 3.38 -0.01 1.73
C VAL A 42 4.74 0.09 1.07
N PHE A 43 5.79 -0.48 1.67
CA PHE A 43 7.15 -0.46 1.12
C PHE A 43 7.29 -1.11 -0.26
N LYS A 44 6.36 -2.00 -0.66
CA LYS A 44 6.37 -2.58 -2.01
C LYS A 44 6.05 -1.55 -3.10
N GLY A 45 5.49 -0.39 -2.75
CA GLY A 45 5.32 0.76 -3.64
C GLY A 45 4.07 0.67 -4.53
N ASN A 46 2.98 0.07 -4.03
CA ASN A 46 1.69 0.09 -4.73
C ASN A 46 0.70 0.98 -3.96
N SER A 47 0.03 1.90 -4.63
CA SER A 47 -0.94 2.80 -4.00
C SER A 47 -2.12 2.06 -3.35
N GLN A 48 -2.58 0.94 -3.91
CA GLN A 48 -3.64 0.11 -3.31
C GLN A 48 -3.20 -0.48 -1.96
N TRP A 49 -1.90 -0.78 -1.78
CA TRP A 49 -1.37 -1.23 -0.51
C TRP A 49 -1.38 -0.14 0.56
N LEU A 50 -1.16 1.10 0.16
CA LEU A 50 -1.25 2.23 1.08
C LEU A 50 -2.69 2.46 1.53
N TRP A 51 -3.64 2.54 0.59
CA TRP A 51 -5.06 2.70 0.92
C TRP A 51 -5.55 1.59 1.85
N TYR A 52 -5.25 0.34 1.52
CA TYR A 52 -5.57 -0.81 2.36
C TYR A 52 -4.97 -0.69 3.78
N SER A 53 -3.71 -0.26 3.87
CA SER A 53 -3.04 -0.10 5.17
C SER A 53 -3.70 1.00 6.02
N VAL A 54 -4.06 2.13 5.41
CA VAL A 54 -4.77 3.21 6.11
C VAL A 54 -6.14 2.78 6.58
N GLU A 55 -6.87 2.02 5.77
CA GLU A 55 -8.18 1.46 6.11
C GLU A 55 -8.09 0.51 7.32
N GLU A 56 -7.20 -0.48 7.28
CA GLU A 56 -7.02 -1.44 8.38
C GLU A 56 -6.58 -0.77 9.69
N MET A 57 -5.67 0.20 9.63
CA MET A 57 -5.24 0.96 10.82
C MET A 57 -6.37 1.81 11.38
N SER A 58 -7.19 2.43 10.51
CA SER A 58 -8.33 3.26 10.93
C SER A 58 -9.46 2.41 11.54
N ASN A 59 -9.77 1.27 10.93
CA ASN A 59 -10.82 0.35 11.41
C ASN A 59 -10.51 -0.22 12.79
N ARG A 60 -9.23 -0.33 13.15
CA ARG A 60 -8.78 -0.79 14.47
C ARG A 60 -8.39 0.33 15.42
N GLU A 61 -8.63 1.59 15.04
CA GLU A 61 -8.27 2.78 15.82
C GLU A 61 -6.78 2.91 16.19
N LEU A 62 -5.89 2.26 15.42
CA LEU A 62 -4.45 2.18 15.69
C LEU A 62 -3.70 3.48 15.40
N GLN A 63 -4.35 4.47 14.76
CA GLN A 63 -3.78 5.79 14.51
C GLN A 63 -3.36 6.54 15.77
N ARG A 64 -3.92 6.16 16.93
CA ARG A 64 -3.57 6.73 18.25
C ARG A 64 -2.61 5.83 19.04
N ASP A 65 -2.33 4.62 18.56
CA ASP A 65 -1.47 3.67 19.25
C ASP A 65 0.01 4.01 18.98
N SER A 66 0.71 4.43 20.04
CA SER A 66 2.13 4.78 19.96
C SER A 66 3.02 3.59 19.61
N LYS A 67 2.66 2.36 20.03
CA LYS A 67 3.41 1.15 19.73
C LYS A 67 3.27 0.80 18.24
N CYS A 68 2.06 0.84 17.69
CA CYS A 68 1.85 0.59 16.26
C CYS A 68 2.68 1.57 15.41
N LYS A 69 2.64 2.86 15.75
CA LYS A 69 3.48 3.89 15.10
C LYS A 69 4.97 3.52 15.16
N THR A 70 5.51 3.27 16.34
CA THR A 70 6.94 2.93 16.52
C THR A 70 7.34 1.70 15.74
N VAL A 71 6.50 0.67 15.76
CA VAL A 71 6.76 -0.61 15.08
C VAL A 71 6.74 -0.44 13.57
N TYR A 72 5.75 0.28 13.04
CA TYR A 72 5.65 0.61 11.62
C TYR A 72 6.89 1.39 11.13
N ASP A 73 7.23 2.50 11.79
CA ASP A 73 8.36 3.35 11.41
C ASP A 73 9.70 2.60 11.50
N SER A 74 9.88 1.79 12.55
CA SER A 74 11.07 0.96 12.71
C SER A 74 11.19 -0.07 11.58
N ARG A 75 10.06 -0.67 11.18
CA ARG A 75 10.02 -1.62 10.08
C ARG A 75 10.35 -0.96 8.74
N MET A 76 9.75 0.19 8.45
CA MET A 76 10.05 0.96 7.23
C MET A 76 11.53 1.34 7.16
N SER A 77 12.13 1.81 8.25
CA SER A 77 13.57 2.12 8.29
C SER A 77 14.45 0.89 8.05
N ALA A 78 14.08 -0.28 8.60
CA ALA A 78 14.82 -1.52 8.35
C ALA A 78 14.71 -1.99 6.89
N LEU A 79 13.54 -1.83 6.28
CA LEU A 79 13.30 -2.16 4.86
C LEU A 79 14.07 -1.23 3.93
N ASP A 80 14.06 0.07 4.23
CA ASP A 80 14.78 1.11 3.52
C ASP A 80 16.29 0.82 3.48
N ARG A 81 16.89 0.59 4.65
CA ARG A 81 18.32 0.22 4.78
C ARG A 81 18.69 -1.06 4.03
N LYS A 82 17.73 -1.99 3.86
CA LYS A 82 17.95 -3.27 3.17
C LYS A 82 17.72 -3.15 1.66
N SER A 83 17.03 -2.11 1.20
CA SER A 83 16.68 -1.92 -0.20
C SER A 83 17.81 -1.21 -0.94
N ASN A 84 18.30 -1.83 -2.01
CA ASN A 84 19.18 -1.16 -2.98
C ASN A 84 18.40 -0.33 -4.00
N LYS A 85 17.07 -0.23 -3.85
CA LYS A 85 16.18 0.55 -4.73
C LYS A 85 15.82 1.85 -4.03
N ASP A 86 15.76 2.94 -4.80
CA ASP A 86 15.22 4.27 -4.43
C ASP A 86 13.71 4.20 -4.11
N ARG A 87 13.31 3.30 -3.22
CA ARG A 87 11.94 3.16 -2.76
C ARG A 87 11.69 4.17 -1.67
N ILE A 88 10.58 4.89 -1.78
CA ILE A 88 10.20 5.89 -0.80
C ILE A 88 9.71 5.16 0.45
N SER A 89 10.52 5.20 1.51
CA SER A 89 10.06 4.92 2.86
C SER A 89 9.09 6.02 3.29
N VAL A 90 7.85 5.64 3.57
CA VAL A 90 6.80 6.51 4.11
C VAL A 90 6.69 6.30 5.62
N THR A 91 6.63 7.38 6.39
CA THR A 91 6.41 7.26 7.85
C THR A 91 4.95 6.89 8.13
N PHE A 92 4.68 6.38 9.34
CA PHE A 92 3.32 6.10 9.79
C PHE A 92 2.42 7.32 9.67
N SER A 93 2.92 8.49 10.08
CA SER A 93 2.15 9.74 10.00
C SER A 93 1.88 10.16 8.55
N ASP A 94 2.84 9.99 7.64
CA ASP A 94 2.64 10.29 6.21
C ASP A 94 1.62 9.34 5.59
N ALA A 95 1.69 8.05 5.94
CA ALA A 95 0.73 7.05 5.51
C ALA A 95 -0.70 7.41 5.97
N MET A 96 -0.88 7.70 7.27
CA MET A 96 -2.19 8.02 7.84
C MET A 96 -2.78 9.34 7.34
N ASN A 97 -1.95 10.30 6.94
CA ASN A 97 -2.42 11.56 6.36
C ASN A 97 -2.78 11.45 4.87
N GLY A 98 -2.68 10.26 4.26
CA GLY A 98 -2.79 10.07 2.82
C GLY A 98 -1.72 10.84 2.03
N LYS A 99 -0.70 11.35 2.73
CA LYS A 99 0.33 12.22 2.20
C LYS A 99 1.50 11.35 1.76
N SER A 100 1.24 10.58 0.74
CA SER A 100 2.27 9.80 0.08
C SER A 100 2.43 10.37 -1.31
N ASP A 101 3.65 10.69 -1.72
CA ASP A 101 3.99 11.04 -3.10
C ASP A 101 3.79 9.84 -4.07
N PHE A 102 2.88 8.92 -3.78
CA PHE A 102 2.53 7.77 -4.62
C PHE A 102 1.83 8.18 -5.92
N ASP A 103 1.45 9.46 -6.06
CA ASP A 103 0.70 9.99 -7.20
C ASP A 103 1.57 10.47 -8.37
N SER A 104 2.81 9.97 -8.55
CA SER A 104 3.57 10.32 -9.76
C SER A 104 4.58 9.30 -10.29
N THR A 105 4.73 8.12 -9.67
CA THR A 105 5.69 7.10 -10.17
C THR A 105 5.07 5.76 -10.53
N VAL A 106 3.75 5.70 -10.70
CA VAL A 106 3.20 4.78 -11.70
C VAL A 106 3.24 5.55 -13.01
N LYS A 107 4.40 5.54 -13.68
CA LYS A 107 4.40 5.74 -15.12
C LYS A 107 3.57 4.59 -15.68
N GLU A 108 2.40 4.95 -16.21
CA GLU A 108 1.59 4.10 -17.10
C GLU A 108 2.47 3.41 -18.16
#